data_AF-A0A3N6BD90-F1
#
_entry.id   AF-A0A3N6BD90-F1
#
_cell.length_a   1.000
_cell.length_b   1.000
_cell.length_c   1.000
_cell.angle_alpha   90.00
_cell.angle_beta   90.00
_cell.angle_gamma   90.00
#
_symmetry.space_group_name_H-M   'P 1'
#
loop_
_entity.id
_entity.type
_entity.pdbx_description
1 polymer ?
#
loop_
_entity_poly.entity_id
_entity_poly.type
_entity_poly.pdbx_seq_one_letter_code
_entity_poly.pdbx_strand_id
1 'polypeptide(L)'
;MAGIPQSATGQATLFTGVNAAELLGRHLSGFPNQELRALLAQESFVHRLSKRNRSVNFANTYMPAFFENRPRWVSVTTWVCESAGLRLNVLPDLLAERSLYMDFTNRLLVNGGHDVPVWTPEKAADVLARQARAHDVCFYEYFLSDVAGHRGTPEQNETIVRELDRFLSRVVDRLDLEDSSLVITSDHGNIEDSCVAGHTVNPVPGMFWGPIRERVNGRSRLDLTEIAALIEGCV
;
A
#
# COMPACT_ATOMS: atom_id res chain seq x y z
N MET A 1 -2.17 14.06 -16.28
CA MET A 1 -2.91 15.33 -16.09
C MET A 1 -2.07 16.29 -15.27
N ALA A 2 -2.18 17.61 -15.50
CA ALA A 2 -1.52 18.62 -14.68
C ALA A 2 -2.29 18.84 -13.36
N GLY A 3 -1.58 19.12 -12.27
CA GLY A 3 -2.16 19.34 -10.95
C GLY A 3 -1.37 18.62 -9.87
N ILE A 4 -1.73 18.87 -8.61
CA ILE A 4 -1.12 18.19 -7.47
C ILE A 4 -1.70 16.77 -7.36
N PRO A 5 -0.89 15.69 -7.45
CA PRO A 5 -1.33 14.32 -7.24
C PRO A 5 -2.08 14.12 -5.92
N GLN A 6 -3.07 13.23 -5.91
CA GLN A 6 -3.92 12.99 -4.75
C GLN A 6 -4.22 11.50 -4.60
N SER A 7 -4.42 11.06 -3.35
CA SER A 7 -4.44 9.65 -2.96
C SER A 7 -5.50 8.81 -3.66
N ALA A 8 -6.77 9.24 -3.70
CA ALA A 8 -7.82 8.42 -4.31
C ALA A 8 -7.55 8.15 -5.80
N THR A 9 -7.11 9.15 -6.56
CA THR A 9 -6.72 8.97 -7.98
C THR A 9 -5.39 8.24 -8.15
N GLY A 10 -4.39 8.51 -7.31
CA GLY A 10 -3.08 7.85 -7.40
C GLY A 10 -3.19 6.35 -7.11
N GLN A 11 -3.85 5.99 -6.02
CA GLN A 11 -4.12 4.58 -5.69
C GLN A 11 -4.99 3.92 -6.74
N ALA A 12 -6.08 4.56 -7.20
CA ALA A 12 -6.90 3.95 -8.24
C ALA A 12 -6.10 3.67 -9.52
N THR A 13 -5.17 4.56 -9.88
CA THR A 13 -4.25 4.36 -11.00
C THR A 13 -3.32 3.17 -10.77
N LEU A 14 -2.68 3.08 -9.60
CA LEU A 14 -1.82 1.95 -9.22
C LEU A 14 -2.53 0.61 -9.32
N PHE A 15 -3.77 0.53 -8.84
CA PHE A 15 -4.53 -0.72 -8.81
C PHE A 15 -5.10 -1.12 -10.17
N THR A 16 -5.40 -0.17 -11.04
CA THR A 16 -6.14 -0.45 -12.29
C THR A 16 -5.28 -0.41 -13.54
N GLY A 17 -4.19 0.36 -13.50
CA GLY A 17 -3.42 0.74 -14.68
C GLY A 17 -4.09 1.81 -15.55
N VAL A 18 -5.25 2.33 -15.15
CA VAL A 18 -5.97 3.40 -15.84
C VAL A 18 -5.65 4.73 -15.18
N ASN A 19 -5.37 5.77 -15.96
CA ASN A 19 -5.12 7.12 -15.43
C ASN A 19 -6.39 7.71 -14.81
N ALA A 20 -6.57 7.50 -13.51
CA ALA A 20 -7.81 7.85 -12.80
C ALA A 20 -8.02 9.37 -12.71
N ALA A 21 -6.95 10.16 -12.63
CA ALA A 21 -7.06 11.62 -12.62
C ALA A 21 -7.54 12.16 -13.97
N GLU A 22 -7.05 11.56 -15.06
CA GLU A 22 -7.52 11.89 -16.41
C GLU A 22 -8.96 11.45 -16.65
N LEU A 23 -9.33 10.24 -16.19
CA LEU A 23 -10.72 9.75 -16.24
C LEU A 23 -11.69 10.73 -15.56
N LEU A 24 -11.36 11.19 -14.35
CA LEU A 24 -12.21 12.13 -13.60
C LEU A 24 -12.10 13.59 -14.07
N GLY A 25 -11.14 13.90 -14.95
CA GLY A 25 -10.80 15.28 -15.30
C GLY A 25 -10.20 16.10 -14.14
N ARG A 26 -9.81 15.46 -13.02
CA ARG A 26 -9.19 16.09 -11.85
C ARG A 26 -8.52 15.07 -10.93
N HIS A 27 -7.60 15.53 -10.11
CA HIS A 27 -7.13 14.76 -8.95
C HIS A 27 -8.18 14.71 -7.84
N LEU A 28 -8.35 13.55 -7.21
CA LEU A 28 -9.28 13.34 -6.08
C LEU A 28 -8.51 12.88 -4.85
N SER A 29 -8.73 13.56 -3.72
CA SER A 29 -8.12 13.24 -2.43
C SER A 29 -9.00 12.32 -1.59
N GLY A 30 -8.36 11.55 -0.70
CA GLY A 30 -9.03 10.73 0.29
C GLY A 30 -9.63 9.46 -0.30
N PHE A 31 -10.94 9.44 -0.49
CA PHE A 31 -11.70 8.21 -0.76
C PHE A 31 -12.21 8.15 -2.22
N PRO A 32 -12.31 6.95 -2.82
CA PRO A 32 -12.85 6.81 -4.17
C PRO A 32 -14.32 7.19 -4.21
N ASN A 33 -14.66 8.05 -5.17
CA ASN A 33 -16.04 8.37 -5.53
C ASN A 33 -16.71 7.18 -6.26
N GLN A 34 -17.98 7.32 -6.65
CA GLN A 34 -18.72 6.25 -7.33
C GLN A 34 -18.06 5.79 -8.64
N GLU A 35 -17.49 6.71 -9.41
CA GLU A 35 -16.85 6.42 -10.69
C GLU A 35 -15.54 5.63 -10.51
N LEU A 36 -14.67 6.04 -9.57
CA LEU A 36 -13.47 5.27 -9.23
C LEU A 36 -13.82 3.91 -8.63
N ARG A 37 -14.88 3.82 -7.82
CA ARG A 37 -15.34 2.51 -7.30
C ARG A 37 -15.77 1.57 -8.42
N ALA A 38 -16.45 2.08 -9.45
CA ALA A 38 -16.83 1.30 -10.62
C ALA A 38 -15.60 0.87 -11.43
N LEU A 39 -14.66 1.79 -11.67
CA LEU A 39 -13.38 1.49 -12.31
C LEU A 39 -12.62 0.39 -11.55
N LEU A 40 -12.48 0.52 -10.24
CA LEU A 40 -11.74 -0.43 -9.39
C LEU A 40 -12.37 -1.83 -9.41
N ALA A 41 -13.71 -1.92 -9.39
CA ALA A 41 -14.41 -3.20 -9.45
C ALA A 41 -14.27 -3.90 -10.82
N GLN A 42 -14.06 -3.14 -11.89
CA GLN A 42 -13.90 -3.67 -13.24
C GLN A 42 -12.43 -4.00 -13.56
N GLU A 43 -11.53 -3.09 -13.20
CA GLU A 43 -10.16 -3.02 -13.73
C GLU A 43 -9.07 -3.19 -12.68
N SER A 44 -9.35 -3.39 -11.40
CA SER A 44 -8.25 -3.61 -10.46
C SER A 44 -7.57 -4.96 -10.69
N PHE A 45 -6.24 -4.99 -10.60
CA PHE A 45 -5.49 -6.24 -10.71
C PHE A 45 -5.94 -7.25 -9.64
N VAL A 46 -6.38 -6.78 -8.46
CA VAL A 46 -6.93 -7.64 -7.39
C VAL A 46 -8.16 -8.40 -7.86
N HIS A 47 -9.11 -7.75 -8.55
CA HIS A 47 -10.27 -8.44 -9.13
C HIS A 47 -9.86 -9.41 -10.24
N ARG A 48 -8.95 -8.99 -11.13
CA ARG A 48 -8.49 -9.84 -12.23
C ARG A 48 -7.77 -11.10 -11.73
N LEU A 49 -6.91 -10.97 -10.73
CA LEU A 49 -6.21 -12.09 -10.10
C LEU A 49 -7.17 -13.01 -9.33
N SER A 50 -8.11 -12.45 -8.57
CA SER A 50 -9.13 -13.23 -7.85
C SER A 50 -9.98 -14.07 -8.80
N LYS A 51 -10.38 -13.51 -9.95
CA LYS A 51 -11.12 -14.25 -11.01
C LYS A 51 -10.30 -15.38 -11.65
N ARG A 52 -8.96 -15.31 -11.57
CA ARG A 52 -8.03 -16.35 -12.04
C ARG A 52 -7.65 -17.33 -10.93
N ASN A 53 -8.35 -17.32 -9.79
CA ASN A 53 -8.06 -18.13 -8.60
C ASN A 53 -6.64 -17.93 -8.04
N ARG A 54 -6.07 -16.73 -8.22
CA ARG A 54 -4.81 -16.34 -7.58
C ARG A 54 -5.11 -15.81 -6.19
N SER A 55 -4.31 -16.24 -5.23
CA SER A 55 -4.39 -15.84 -3.84
C SER A 55 -3.80 -14.44 -3.65
N VAL A 56 -4.61 -13.51 -3.13
CA VAL A 56 -4.20 -12.13 -2.87
C VAL A 56 -4.43 -11.80 -1.41
N ASN A 57 -3.40 -11.28 -0.73
CA ASN A 57 -3.47 -10.83 0.66
C ASN A 57 -3.19 -9.33 0.77
N PHE A 58 -4.13 -8.61 1.38
CA PHE A 58 -3.90 -7.25 1.86
C PHE A 58 -3.50 -7.32 3.34
N ALA A 59 -2.21 -7.17 3.61
CA ALA A 59 -1.61 -7.50 4.89
C ALA A 59 -1.97 -6.53 6.04
N ASN A 60 -2.75 -5.48 5.79
CA ASN A 60 -3.17 -4.51 6.80
C ASN A 60 -4.24 -5.10 7.73
N THR A 61 -4.04 -4.90 9.03
CA THR A 61 -4.95 -5.35 10.09
C THR A 61 -6.01 -4.30 10.39
N TYR A 62 -7.25 -4.75 10.51
CA TYR A 62 -8.40 -3.96 10.93
C TYR A 62 -8.84 -4.35 12.34
N MET A 63 -9.29 -3.35 13.10
CA MET A 63 -9.86 -3.58 14.42
C MET A 63 -11.35 -3.94 14.33
N PRO A 64 -11.91 -4.74 15.27
CA PRO A 64 -13.32 -5.10 15.28
C PRO A 64 -14.27 -3.89 15.12
N ALA A 65 -13.93 -2.76 15.75
CA ALA A 65 -14.68 -1.52 15.67
C ALA A 65 -14.90 -1.01 14.23
N PHE A 66 -13.98 -1.30 13.30
CA PHE A 66 -14.16 -0.97 11.88
C PHE A 66 -15.35 -1.72 11.28
N PHE A 67 -15.56 -2.99 11.64
CA PHE A 67 -16.65 -3.79 11.08
C PHE A 67 -17.98 -3.52 11.78
N GLU A 68 -17.94 -3.31 13.09
CA GLU A 68 -19.11 -2.94 13.89
C GLU A 68 -19.71 -1.59 13.44
N ASN A 69 -18.84 -0.62 13.12
CA ASN A 69 -19.23 0.73 12.72
C ASN A 69 -18.60 1.09 11.38
N ARG A 70 -18.84 0.27 10.35
CA ARG A 70 -18.21 0.42 9.03
C ARG A 70 -18.43 1.82 8.47
N PRO A 71 -17.35 2.61 8.26
CA PRO A 71 -17.49 3.94 7.69
C PRO A 71 -18.13 3.92 6.31
N ARG A 72 -18.92 4.96 6.00
CA ARG A 72 -19.49 5.15 4.66
C ARG A 72 -18.40 5.27 3.59
N TRP A 73 -17.29 5.91 3.94
CA TRP A 73 -16.15 6.14 3.07
C TRP A 73 -14.96 5.34 3.58
N VAL A 74 -14.36 4.55 2.69
CA VAL A 74 -13.19 3.70 2.97
C VAL A 74 -12.13 3.96 1.90
N SER A 75 -10.86 3.65 2.18
CA SER A 75 -9.75 3.84 1.23
C SER A 75 -9.94 3.03 -0.06
N VAL A 76 -9.17 3.37 -1.11
CA VAL A 76 -9.16 2.60 -2.37
C VAL A 76 -8.78 1.15 -2.09
N THR A 77 -7.73 0.93 -1.27
CA THR A 77 -7.27 -0.40 -0.85
C THR A 77 -8.37 -1.22 -0.18
N THR A 78 -9.05 -0.64 0.82
CA THR A 78 -10.17 -1.28 1.52
C THR A 78 -11.29 -1.63 0.55
N TRP A 79 -11.72 -0.67 -0.28
CA TRP A 79 -12.80 -0.87 -1.25
C TRP A 79 -12.48 -1.98 -2.26
N VAL A 80 -11.26 -1.97 -2.83
CA VAL A 80 -10.81 -2.97 -3.80
C VAL A 80 -10.85 -4.38 -3.18
N CYS A 81 -10.34 -4.52 -1.96
CA CYS A 81 -10.32 -5.82 -1.27
C CYS A 81 -11.74 -6.34 -1.02
N GLU A 82 -12.59 -5.51 -0.40
CA GLU A 82 -13.97 -5.92 -0.10
C GLU A 82 -14.77 -6.23 -1.37
N SER A 83 -14.65 -5.41 -2.42
CA SER A 83 -15.40 -5.62 -3.68
C SER A 83 -14.91 -6.84 -4.48
N ALA A 84 -13.64 -7.22 -4.34
CA ALA A 84 -13.10 -8.46 -4.89
C ALA A 84 -13.40 -9.69 -4.00
N GLY A 85 -14.09 -9.52 -2.86
CA GLY A 85 -14.42 -10.60 -1.94
C GLY A 85 -13.24 -11.09 -1.08
N LEU A 86 -12.17 -10.30 -0.97
CA LEU A 86 -11.06 -10.61 -0.09
C LEU A 86 -11.50 -10.41 1.37
N ARG A 87 -11.11 -11.34 2.23
CA ARG A 87 -11.20 -11.15 3.67
C ARG A 87 -10.15 -10.13 4.11
N LEU A 88 -10.57 -9.12 4.87
CA LEU A 88 -9.67 -8.21 5.57
C LEU A 88 -9.09 -8.89 6.83
N ASN A 89 -7.80 -8.67 7.09
CA ASN A 89 -7.14 -9.21 8.27
C ASN A 89 -7.65 -8.52 9.54
N VAL A 90 -7.80 -9.29 10.63
CA VAL A 90 -8.30 -8.82 11.92
C VAL A 90 -7.27 -9.04 13.03
N LEU A 91 -7.52 -8.50 14.23
CA LEU A 91 -6.60 -8.62 15.36
C LEU A 91 -6.10 -10.06 15.64
N PRO A 92 -6.93 -11.13 15.57
CA PRO A 92 -6.42 -12.51 15.64
C PRO A 92 -5.40 -12.88 14.56
N ASP A 93 -5.50 -12.33 13.35
CA ASP A 93 -4.53 -12.55 12.28
C ASP A 93 -3.21 -11.85 12.61
N LEU A 94 -3.24 -10.65 13.20
CA LEU A 94 -2.05 -9.94 13.67
C LEU A 94 -1.34 -10.71 14.79
N LEU A 95 -2.09 -11.15 15.80
CA LEU A 95 -1.55 -11.94 16.92
C LEU A 95 -0.95 -13.28 16.46
N ALA A 96 -1.50 -13.85 15.39
CA ALA A 96 -0.97 -15.05 14.74
C ALA A 96 0.13 -14.74 13.69
N GLU A 97 0.63 -13.50 13.67
CA GLU A 97 1.70 -13.06 12.76
C GLU A 97 1.38 -13.28 11.27
N ARG A 98 0.11 -13.05 10.89
CA ARG A 98 -0.41 -13.11 9.51
C ARG A 98 -0.71 -11.75 8.89
N SER A 99 -0.60 -10.68 9.65
CA SER A 99 -0.89 -9.31 9.20
C SER A 99 -0.14 -8.30 10.07
N LEU A 100 -0.11 -7.06 9.60
CA LEU A 100 0.57 -5.95 10.23
C LEU A 100 -0.44 -4.84 10.51
N TYR A 101 -0.31 -4.14 11.63
CA TYR A 101 -1.11 -2.93 11.85
C TYR A 101 -0.59 -1.77 10.99
N MET A 102 -1.34 -0.67 10.93
CA MET A 102 -1.01 0.48 10.07
C MET A 102 0.33 1.16 10.39
N ASP A 103 0.86 0.98 11.60
CA ASP A 103 2.18 1.46 12.03
C ASP A 103 3.26 0.36 12.03
N PHE A 104 2.91 -0.86 11.59
CA PHE A 104 3.68 -2.12 11.60
C PHE A 104 4.32 -2.55 12.94
N THR A 105 4.42 -1.66 13.93
CA THR A 105 5.07 -1.86 15.24
C THR A 105 4.07 -2.15 16.36
N ASN A 106 2.77 -1.99 16.09
CA ASN A 106 1.68 -2.14 17.05
C ASN A 106 1.69 -1.09 18.19
N ARG A 107 2.53 -0.06 18.12
CA ARG A 107 2.61 0.98 19.16
C ARG A 107 1.31 1.78 19.23
N LEU A 108 0.68 2.07 18.09
CA LEU A 108 -0.62 2.74 18.06
C LEU A 108 -1.72 1.91 18.72
N LEU A 109 -1.66 0.57 18.62
CA LEU A 109 -2.60 -0.32 19.31
C LEU A 109 -2.37 -0.31 20.83
N VAL A 110 -1.11 -0.42 21.27
CA VAL A 110 -0.76 -0.37 22.69
C VAL A 110 -1.16 0.97 23.31
N ASN A 111 -0.90 2.08 22.61
CA ASN A 111 -1.32 3.41 23.04
C ASN A 111 -2.86 3.55 23.10
N GLY A 112 -3.58 2.80 22.27
CA GLY A 112 -5.04 2.67 22.31
C GLY A 112 -5.58 1.74 23.39
N GLY A 113 -4.70 1.15 24.23
CA GLY A 113 -5.09 0.25 25.32
C GLY A 113 -5.29 -1.21 24.92
N HIS A 114 -4.83 -1.62 23.73
CA HIS A 114 -4.91 -3.01 23.31
C HIS A 114 -3.72 -3.83 23.79
N ASP A 115 -3.99 -5.05 24.25
CA ASP A 115 -2.97 -6.02 24.67
C ASP A 115 -2.40 -6.75 23.44
N VAL A 116 -1.36 -6.17 22.85
CA VAL A 116 -0.64 -6.72 21.69
C VAL A 116 0.87 -6.54 21.88
N PRO A 117 1.70 -7.45 21.34
CA PRO A 117 3.14 -7.29 21.42
C PRO A 117 3.61 -6.10 20.56
N VAL A 118 4.46 -5.25 21.13
CA VAL A 118 5.19 -4.24 20.35
C VAL A 118 6.24 -4.94 19.50
N TRP A 119 6.30 -4.60 18.21
CA TRP A 119 7.28 -5.13 17.27
C TRP A 119 8.32 -4.08 16.90
N THR A 120 9.51 -4.56 16.56
CA THR A 120 10.49 -3.75 15.84
C THR A 120 10.14 -3.71 14.34
N PRO A 121 10.63 -2.72 13.57
CA PRO A 121 10.51 -2.73 12.12
C PRO A 121 10.95 -4.06 11.49
N GLU A 122 12.03 -4.65 12.01
CA GLU A 122 12.57 -5.90 11.46
C GLU A 122 11.66 -7.11 11.73
N LYS A 123 11.05 -7.18 12.92
CA LYS A 123 10.07 -8.22 13.24
C LYS A 123 8.85 -8.12 12.33
N ALA A 124 8.35 -6.91 12.10
CA ALA A 124 7.22 -6.68 11.21
C ALA A 124 7.56 -7.04 9.75
N ALA A 125 8.76 -6.70 9.29
CA ALA A 125 9.26 -7.08 7.97
C ALA A 125 9.36 -8.62 7.81
N ASP A 126 9.82 -9.33 8.85
CA ASP A 126 9.83 -10.80 8.87
C ASP A 126 8.41 -11.39 8.73
N VAL A 127 7.39 -10.72 9.30
CA VAL A 127 5.96 -11.09 9.13
C VAL A 127 5.52 -10.87 7.68
N LEU A 128 5.76 -9.69 7.11
CA LEU A 128 5.36 -9.37 5.74
C LEU A 128 6.01 -10.32 4.72
N ALA A 129 7.31 -10.61 4.87
CA ALA A 129 8.01 -11.54 3.98
C ALA A 129 7.44 -12.97 4.03
N ARG A 130 6.97 -13.43 5.21
CA ARG A 130 6.25 -14.71 5.30
C ARG A 130 4.90 -14.68 4.59
N GLN A 131 4.16 -13.58 4.71
CA GLN A 131 2.88 -13.42 4.02
C GLN A 131 3.05 -13.34 2.51
N ALA A 132 4.10 -12.68 2.04
CA ALA A 132 4.46 -12.64 0.62
C ALA A 132 4.73 -14.03 0.03
N ARG A 133 5.38 -14.92 0.79
CA ARG A 133 5.59 -16.32 0.34
C ARG A 133 4.34 -17.20 0.38
N ALA A 134 3.33 -16.82 1.17
CA ALA A 134 2.13 -17.63 1.38
C ALA A 134 1.02 -17.34 0.35
N HIS A 135 1.20 -16.33 -0.51
CA HIS A 135 0.19 -15.86 -1.45
C HIS A 135 0.84 -15.53 -2.80
N ASP A 136 0.07 -15.61 -3.88
CA ASP A 136 0.54 -15.20 -5.22
C ASP A 136 0.83 -13.69 -5.27
N VAL A 137 0.03 -12.89 -4.55
CA VAL A 137 0.29 -11.46 -4.32
C VAL A 137 0.03 -11.08 -2.87
N CYS A 138 0.97 -10.38 -2.25
CA CYS A 138 0.79 -9.74 -0.95
C CYS A 138 1.17 -8.27 -1.03
N PHE A 139 0.32 -7.38 -0.53
CA PHE A 139 0.62 -5.95 -0.46
C PHE A 139 0.27 -5.39 0.91
N TYR A 140 0.99 -4.32 1.28
CA TYR A 140 0.83 -3.59 2.54
C TYR A 140 0.79 -2.10 2.22
N GLU A 141 -0.18 -1.39 2.81
CA GLU A 141 -0.34 0.05 2.67
C GLU A 141 0.19 0.75 3.92
N TYR A 142 1.09 1.71 3.72
CA TYR A 142 1.64 2.54 4.79
C TYR A 142 1.32 4.02 4.55
N PHE A 143 0.19 4.50 5.08
CA PHE A 143 -0.27 5.88 4.88
C PHE A 143 0.20 6.85 5.98
N LEU A 144 0.90 6.38 7.02
CA LEU A 144 1.36 7.24 8.11
C LEU A 144 2.44 8.24 7.66
N SER A 145 3.15 7.96 6.56
CA SER A 145 4.06 8.93 5.93
C SER A 145 3.31 10.15 5.40
N ASP A 146 2.12 9.96 4.79
CA ASP A 146 1.27 11.07 4.35
C ASP A 146 0.73 11.87 5.54
N VAL A 147 0.23 11.18 6.58
CA VAL A 147 -0.24 11.83 7.81
C VAL A 147 0.85 12.68 8.45
N ALA A 148 2.08 12.16 8.49
CA ALA A 148 3.24 12.87 9.01
C ALA A 148 3.64 14.05 8.13
N GLY A 149 3.63 13.90 6.80
CA GLY A 149 3.86 15.02 5.90
C GLY A 149 2.87 16.18 6.08
N HIS A 150 1.58 15.88 6.35
CA HIS A 150 0.56 16.91 6.60
C HIS A 150 0.63 17.56 7.98
N ARG A 151 1.07 16.83 9.02
CA ARG A 151 0.84 17.23 10.44
C ARG A 151 2.05 17.08 11.35
N GLY A 152 3.11 16.43 10.88
CA GLY A 152 4.29 16.09 11.65
C GLY A 152 5.31 17.22 11.71
N THR A 153 6.17 17.18 12.72
CA THR A 153 7.39 17.99 12.77
C THR A 153 8.51 17.32 11.96
N PRO A 154 9.57 18.04 11.56
CA PRO A 154 10.72 17.45 10.88
C PRO A 154 11.30 16.23 11.62
N GLU A 155 11.34 16.26 12.95
CA GLU A 155 11.85 15.16 13.79
C GLU A 155 10.93 13.93 13.78
N GLN A 156 9.61 14.16 13.75
CA GLN A 156 8.62 13.10 13.62
C GLN A 156 8.69 12.46 12.22
N ASN A 157 8.85 13.27 11.18
CA ASN A 157 9.01 12.82 9.80
C ASN A 157 10.30 12.00 9.66
N GLU A 158 11.41 12.48 10.19
CA GLU A 158 12.69 11.76 10.20
C GLU A 158 12.56 10.39 10.90
N THR A 159 11.88 10.35 12.05
CA THR A 159 11.66 9.10 12.79
C THR A 159 10.87 8.10 11.94
N ILE A 160 9.76 8.53 11.33
CA ILE A 160 8.94 7.68 10.47
C ILE A 160 9.73 7.17 9.26
N VAL A 161 10.49 8.04 8.59
CA VAL A 161 11.32 7.64 7.45
C VAL A 161 12.39 6.65 7.86
N ARG A 162 13.03 6.84 9.03
CA ARG A 162 14.05 5.92 9.55
C ARG A 162 13.48 4.55 9.90
N GLU A 163 12.28 4.49 10.46
CA GLU A 163 11.62 3.21 10.75
C GLU A 163 11.15 2.49 9.49
N LEU A 164 10.63 3.25 8.52
CA LEU A 164 10.27 2.71 7.21
C LEU A 164 11.49 2.17 6.45
N ASP A 165 12.62 2.88 6.48
CA ASP A 165 13.88 2.43 5.87
C ASP A 165 14.37 1.10 6.47
N ARG A 166 14.35 0.98 7.80
CA ARG A 166 14.68 -0.27 8.50
C ARG A 166 13.73 -1.42 8.14
N PHE A 167 12.43 -1.13 8.07
CA PHE A 167 11.41 -2.09 7.67
C PHE A 167 11.65 -2.59 6.24
N LEU A 168 11.77 -1.67 5.27
CA LEU A 168 11.94 -1.99 3.85
C LEU A 168 13.26 -2.72 3.57
N SER A 169 14.37 -2.27 4.16
CA SER A 169 15.66 -2.95 4.06
C SER A 169 15.55 -4.40 4.52
N ARG A 170 14.87 -4.64 5.64
CA ARG A 170 14.66 -6.00 6.15
C ARG A 170 13.72 -6.82 5.27
N VAL A 171 12.71 -6.22 4.64
CA VAL A 171 11.85 -6.94 3.68
C VAL A 171 12.69 -7.44 2.51
N VAL A 172 13.55 -6.58 1.94
CA VAL A 172 14.46 -6.96 0.84
C VAL A 172 15.38 -8.10 1.27
N ASP A 173 15.98 -8.04 2.47
CA ASP A 173 16.88 -9.08 2.99
C ASP A 173 16.20 -10.44 3.25
N ARG A 174 14.87 -10.46 3.38
CA ARG A 174 14.10 -11.65 3.81
C ARG A 174 13.32 -12.32 2.70
N LEU A 175 13.15 -11.65 1.58
CA LEU A 175 12.55 -12.24 0.39
C LEU A 175 13.61 -13.05 -0.35
N ASP A 176 13.20 -14.21 -0.84
CA ASP A 176 13.98 -14.94 -1.83
C ASP A 176 13.72 -14.28 -3.18
N LEU A 177 14.67 -13.45 -3.62
CA LEU A 177 14.52 -12.64 -4.84
C LEU A 177 14.82 -13.43 -6.12
N GLU A 178 15.18 -14.71 -6.03
CA GLU A 178 15.23 -15.61 -7.19
C GLU A 178 13.80 -16.01 -7.61
N ASP A 179 12.94 -16.28 -6.62
CA ASP A 179 11.58 -16.78 -6.84
C ASP A 179 10.47 -15.75 -6.56
N SER A 180 10.78 -14.62 -5.91
CA SER A 180 9.81 -13.58 -5.56
C SER A 180 10.17 -12.23 -6.14
N SER A 181 9.15 -11.46 -6.51
CA SER A 181 9.30 -10.06 -6.93
C SER A 181 8.86 -9.10 -5.83
N LEU A 182 9.57 -7.98 -5.67
CA LEU A 182 9.20 -6.88 -4.77
C LEU A 182 9.04 -5.59 -5.55
N VAL A 183 7.95 -4.88 -5.27
CA VAL A 183 7.69 -3.52 -5.76
C VAL A 183 7.50 -2.59 -4.58
N ILE A 184 8.24 -1.48 -4.54
CA ILE A 184 8.03 -0.39 -3.61
C ILE A 184 7.71 0.86 -4.42
N THR A 185 6.53 1.44 -4.17
CA THR A 185 6.09 2.67 -4.81
C THR A 185 5.12 3.46 -3.93
N SER A 186 4.74 4.65 -4.37
CA SER A 186 3.79 5.54 -3.71
C SER A 186 2.79 6.07 -4.73
N ASP A 187 1.60 6.45 -4.28
CA ASP A 187 0.56 7.07 -5.08
C ASP A 187 0.80 8.57 -5.31
N HIS A 188 1.59 9.22 -4.44
CA HIS A 188 2.06 10.60 -4.57
C HIS A 188 3.26 10.90 -3.65
N GLY A 189 3.86 12.09 -3.81
CA GLY A 189 4.82 12.67 -2.86
C GLY A 189 4.12 13.45 -1.75
N ASN A 190 4.78 13.58 -0.60
CA ASN A 190 4.39 14.44 0.53
C ASN A 190 5.59 14.62 1.48
N ILE A 191 5.92 13.58 2.26
CA ILE A 191 6.86 13.62 3.39
C ILE A 191 8.28 14.05 3.01
N GLU A 192 8.67 13.93 1.73
CA GLU A 192 9.99 14.32 1.25
C GLU A 192 10.23 15.83 1.24
N ASP A 193 9.16 16.64 1.29
CA ASP A 193 9.25 18.09 1.36
C ASP A 193 8.43 18.63 2.55
N SER A 194 9.06 18.66 3.71
CA SER A 194 8.43 19.19 4.94
C SER A 194 8.22 20.72 4.93
N CYS A 195 8.62 21.42 3.86
CA CYS A 195 8.36 22.86 3.70
C CYS A 195 6.98 23.14 3.08
N VAL A 196 6.31 22.12 2.52
CA VAL A 196 4.99 22.25 1.88
C VAL A 196 3.95 21.49 2.70
N ALA A 197 2.84 22.15 3.05
CA ALA A 197 1.80 21.58 3.91
C ALA A 197 0.92 20.52 3.22
N GLY A 198 1.23 20.12 1.98
CA GLY A 198 0.41 19.22 1.20
C GLY A 198 1.25 18.44 0.20
N HIS A 199 0.60 17.63 -0.62
CA HIS A 199 1.32 16.77 -1.57
C HIS A 199 2.15 17.56 -2.57
N THR A 200 3.16 16.90 -3.11
CA THR A 200 4.10 17.49 -4.06
C THR A 200 3.88 16.93 -5.47
N VAL A 201 4.54 17.54 -6.45
CA VAL A 201 4.67 17.01 -7.82
C VAL A 201 5.97 16.20 -8.00
N ASN A 202 6.65 15.87 -6.91
CA ASN A 202 7.90 15.13 -6.98
C ASN A 202 7.64 13.70 -7.50
N PRO A 203 8.60 13.12 -8.24
CA PRO A 203 8.56 11.71 -8.58
C PRO A 203 8.50 10.85 -7.32
N VAL A 204 7.71 9.79 -7.37
CA VAL A 204 7.63 8.79 -6.31
C VAL A 204 8.63 7.65 -6.55
N PRO A 205 9.02 6.89 -5.52
CA PRO A 205 9.84 5.69 -5.70
C PRO A 205 9.18 4.70 -6.66
N GLY A 206 9.99 4.07 -7.50
CA GLY A 206 9.63 2.90 -8.30
C GLY A 206 10.78 1.91 -8.20
N MET A 207 10.83 1.17 -7.09
CA MET A 207 11.93 0.26 -6.79
C MET A 207 11.47 -1.18 -7.01
N PHE A 208 12.29 -1.96 -7.72
CA PHE A 208 11.93 -3.28 -8.23
C PHE A 208 13.05 -4.28 -7.98
N TRP A 209 12.72 -5.43 -7.38
CA TRP A 209 13.63 -6.55 -7.16
C TRP A 209 13.01 -7.86 -7.64
N GLY A 210 13.88 -8.84 -7.93
CA GLY A 210 13.50 -10.16 -8.43
C GLY A 210 13.06 -10.15 -9.90
N PRO A 211 12.32 -11.18 -10.34
CA PRO A 211 11.94 -11.38 -11.76
C PRO A 211 11.27 -10.16 -12.42
N ILE A 212 10.48 -9.38 -11.68
CA ILE A 212 9.83 -8.17 -12.21
C ILE A 212 10.84 -7.14 -12.76
N ARG A 213 12.09 -7.14 -12.28
CA ARG A 213 13.15 -6.23 -12.73
C ARG A 213 13.45 -6.39 -14.22
N GLU A 214 13.30 -7.58 -14.78
CA GLU A 214 13.52 -7.84 -16.21
C GLU A 214 12.52 -7.07 -17.08
N ARG A 215 11.29 -6.87 -16.58
CA ARG A 215 10.21 -6.14 -17.27
C ARG A 215 10.42 -4.62 -17.29
N VAL A 216 11.27 -4.11 -16.42
CA VAL A 216 11.58 -2.67 -16.30
C VAL A 216 13.05 -2.36 -16.62
N ASN A 217 13.81 -3.34 -17.12
CA ASN A 217 15.23 -3.21 -17.36
C ASN A 217 15.54 -2.05 -18.34
N GLY A 218 16.51 -1.21 -17.99
CA GLY A 218 16.91 -0.05 -18.78
C GLY A 218 15.95 1.14 -18.74
N ARG A 219 14.86 1.09 -17.94
CA ARG A 219 13.93 2.20 -17.79
C ARG A 219 14.29 3.06 -16.57
N SER A 220 14.43 4.36 -16.79
CA SER A 220 14.70 5.34 -15.72
C SER A 220 13.44 6.00 -15.17
N ARG A 221 12.29 5.83 -15.84
CA ARG A 221 11.00 6.40 -15.45
C ARG A 221 9.86 5.49 -15.86
N LEU A 222 8.89 5.39 -14.97
CA LEU A 222 7.62 4.69 -15.17
C LEU A 222 6.48 5.63 -14.80
N ASP A 223 5.32 5.36 -15.38
CA ASP A 223 4.05 5.95 -14.95
C ASP A 223 3.30 4.99 -14.00
N LEU A 224 2.48 5.53 -13.09
CA LEU A 224 1.69 4.72 -12.16
C LEU A 224 0.74 3.76 -12.90
N THR A 225 0.31 4.11 -14.12
CA THR A 225 -0.51 3.26 -14.99
C THR A 225 0.16 1.92 -15.35
N GLU A 226 1.47 1.81 -15.23
CA GLU A 226 2.20 0.62 -15.63
C GLU A 226 2.30 -0.42 -14.50
N ILE A 227 2.07 -0.02 -13.24
CA ILE A 227 2.32 -0.86 -12.06
C ILE A 227 1.41 -2.10 -12.02
N ALA A 228 0.12 -1.94 -12.29
CA ALA A 228 -0.82 -3.07 -12.28
C ALA A 228 -0.42 -4.17 -13.28
N ALA A 229 -0.05 -3.78 -14.50
CA ALA A 229 0.35 -4.72 -15.54
C ALA A 229 1.71 -5.40 -15.23
N LEU A 230 2.64 -4.68 -14.60
CA LEU A 230 3.91 -5.24 -14.15
C LEU A 230 3.71 -6.32 -13.09
N ILE A 231 2.84 -6.07 -12.09
CA ILE A 231 2.50 -7.05 -11.05
C ILE A 231 1.83 -8.27 -11.66
N GLU A 232 0.79 -8.10 -12.48
CA GLU A 232 0.09 -9.23 -13.12
C GLU A 232 0.99 -10.05 -14.04
N GLY A 233 1.99 -9.45 -14.68
CA GLY A 233 2.93 -10.19 -15.50
C GLY A 233 3.77 -11.20 -14.73
N CYS A 234 3.88 -11.06 -13.40
CA CYS A 234 4.71 -11.93 -12.56
C CYS A 234 3.93 -13.06 -11.88
N VAL A 235 2.61 -13.14 -12.10
CA VAL A 235 1.67 -14.03 -11.39
C VAL A 235 0.87 -14.88 -12.37
#